data_AF-A0A932ZKZ5-F1
#
_entry.id   AF-A0A932ZKZ5-F1
#
_cell.length_a   1.000
_cell.length_b   1.000
_cell.length_c   1.000
_cell.angle_alpha   90.00
_cell.angle_beta   90.00
_cell.angle_gamma   90.00
#
_symmetry.space_group_name_H-M   'P 1'
#
loop_
_entity.id
_entity.type
_entity.pdbx_description
1 polymer ?
#
loop_
_entity_poly.entity_id
_entity_poly.type
_entity_poly.pdbx_seq_one_letter_code
_entity_poly.pdbx_strand_id
1 'polypeptide(L)'
;MKNYWILMAVLLFPQFLSAQIKPNVVVMNDQTLGVEQLGSLEKAYGVKIPAGKYWCDSKSGLWGVQGGAAAGFMQPKHCIGKLSPQASNGNSGVFINGRQTGIQEAVWWASLLGSAPIPGQYALDAYGTFSGVNAYTGIPFAINVVQAAQSYGKGGGWSQGGSIHRSFATGIGSGSQGGCNYVIGSDFSYSGPGC
;
A
#
# COMPACT_ATOMS: atom_id res chain seq x y z
N MET A 1 10.08 59.21 -61.35
CA MET A 1 9.77 57.80 -61.01
C MET A 1 10.21 57.58 -59.58
N LYS A 2 9.28 57.38 -58.63
CA LYS A 2 9.55 57.35 -57.18
C LYS A 2 9.81 55.92 -56.72
N ASN A 3 10.95 55.71 -56.06
CA ASN A 3 11.35 54.49 -55.36
C ASN A 3 10.59 54.35 -54.04
N TYR A 4 10.11 53.15 -53.71
CA TYR A 4 9.85 52.76 -52.31
C TYR A 4 10.19 51.29 -52.11
N TRP A 5 11.26 51.04 -51.37
CA TRP A 5 11.62 49.74 -50.79
C TRP A 5 10.88 49.61 -49.47
N ILE A 6 10.02 48.61 -49.32
CA ILE A 6 9.31 48.31 -48.07
C ILE A 6 10.19 47.35 -47.25
N LEU A 7 10.76 47.84 -46.15
CA LEU A 7 11.37 47.01 -45.12
C LEU A 7 10.25 46.43 -44.24
N MET A 8 10.01 45.12 -44.34
CA MET A 8 9.18 44.39 -43.37
C MET A 8 10.04 43.95 -42.20
N ALA A 9 9.88 44.61 -41.05
CA ALA A 9 10.44 44.15 -39.78
C ALA A 9 9.53 43.05 -39.21
N VAL A 10 9.99 41.79 -39.26
CA VAL A 10 9.33 40.67 -38.58
C VAL A 10 9.73 40.71 -37.11
N LEU A 11 8.83 41.18 -36.24
CA LEU A 11 8.98 41.08 -34.79
C LEU A 11 8.69 39.65 -34.34
N LEU A 12 9.74 38.87 -34.14
CA LEU A 12 9.66 37.56 -33.49
C LEU A 12 9.41 37.76 -31.99
N PHE A 13 8.16 37.59 -31.57
CA PHE A 13 7.81 37.46 -30.15
C PHE A 13 8.25 36.08 -29.64
N PRO A 14 9.11 35.98 -28.60
CA PRO A 14 9.38 34.70 -27.97
C PRO A 14 8.11 34.25 -27.24
N GLN A 15 7.46 33.21 -27.78
CA GLN A 15 6.41 32.50 -27.06
C GLN A 15 7.07 31.70 -25.93
N PHE A 16 7.05 32.26 -24.73
CA PHE A 16 7.34 31.48 -23.52
C PHE A 16 6.22 30.45 -23.35
N LEU A 17 6.47 29.20 -23.72
CA LEU A 17 5.64 28.08 -23.26
C LEU A 17 5.84 27.98 -21.74
N SER A 18 4.90 28.50 -20.97
CA SER A 18 4.82 28.20 -19.54
C SER A 18 4.41 26.73 -19.41
N ALA A 19 5.36 25.86 -19.06
CA ALA A 19 5.04 24.49 -18.69
C ALA A 19 4.14 24.54 -17.45
N GLN A 20 2.84 24.28 -17.62
CA GLN A 20 1.90 24.24 -16.51
C GLN A 20 2.25 23.02 -15.64
N ILE A 21 2.98 23.24 -14.53
CA ILE A 21 3.27 22.20 -13.55
C ILE A 21 1.92 21.81 -12.93
N LYS A 22 1.35 20.67 -13.36
CA LYS A 22 0.23 20.08 -12.62
C LYS A 22 0.76 19.75 -11.22
N PRO A 23 0.15 20.29 -10.15
CA PRO A 23 0.57 19.94 -8.80
C PRO A 23 0.44 18.42 -8.63
N ASN A 24 1.49 17.79 -8.08
CA ASN A 24 1.49 16.36 -7.75
C ASN A 24 0.59 16.17 -6.51
N VAL A 25 -0.73 16.16 -6.72
CA VAL A 25 -1.70 16.08 -5.63
C VAL A 25 -1.78 14.65 -5.14
N VAL A 26 -1.31 14.43 -3.92
CA VAL A 26 -1.44 13.17 -3.20
C VAL A 26 -2.48 13.35 -2.11
N VAL A 27 -3.48 12.47 -2.09
CA VAL A 27 -4.52 12.42 -1.07
C VAL A 27 -4.39 11.11 -0.32
N MET A 28 -4.37 11.16 1.00
CA MET A 28 -4.35 9.99 1.89
C MET A 28 -5.52 10.09 2.86
N ASN A 29 -6.37 9.05 2.92
CA ASN A 29 -7.56 9.03 3.79
C ASN A 29 -8.41 10.31 3.68
N ASP A 30 -8.71 10.70 2.43
CA ASP A 30 -9.45 11.92 2.07
C ASP A 30 -8.79 13.25 2.48
N GLN A 31 -7.55 13.23 2.98
CA GLN A 31 -6.76 14.42 3.29
C GLN A 31 -5.68 14.66 2.24
N THR A 32 -5.65 15.87 1.67
CA THR A 32 -4.58 16.29 0.74
C THR A 32 -3.28 16.52 1.50
N LEU A 33 -2.19 15.92 1.04
CA LEU A 33 -0.88 16.09 1.63
C LEU A 33 -0.25 17.42 1.20
N GLY A 34 0.21 18.20 2.18
CA GLY A 34 1.01 19.40 1.92
C GLY A 34 2.41 19.04 1.40
N VAL A 35 3.08 20.02 0.79
CA VAL A 35 4.42 19.84 0.18
C VAL A 35 5.44 19.29 1.19
N GLU A 36 5.43 19.79 2.42
CA GLU A 36 6.34 19.33 3.48
C GLU A 36 6.04 17.90 3.94
N GLN A 37 4.76 17.54 4.07
CA GLN A 37 4.33 16.20 4.46
C GLN A 37 4.70 15.18 3.38
N LEU A 38 4.39 15.50 2.12
CA LEU A 38 4.75 14.67 0.98
C LEU A 38 6.27 14.51 0.88
N GLY A 39 7.02 15.62 0.98
CA GLY A 39 8.49 15.59 0.95
C GLY A 39 9.10 14.77 2.10
N SER A 40 8.50 14.82 3.29
CA SER A 40 8.94 14.00 4.44
C SER A 40 8.69 12.51 4.21
N LEU A 41 7.54 12.13 3.65
CA LEU A 41 7.24 10.75 3.28
C LEU A 41 8.18 10.24 2.19
N GLU A 42 8.35 11.01 1.11
CA GLU A 42 9.27 10.66 0.01
C GLU A 42 10.70 10.48 0.50
N LYS A 43 11.17 11.34 1.42
CA LYS A 43 12.48 11.23 2.05
C LYS A 43 12.58 9.99 2.95
N ALA A 44 11.54 9.69 3.73
CA ALA A 44 11.52 8.54 4.62
C ALA A 44 11.56 7.22 3.85
N TYR A 45 10.90 7.14 2.69
CA TYR A 45 10.81 5.92 1.88
C TYR A 45 11.79 5.89 0.70
N GLY A 46 12.52 6.97 0.44
CA GLY A 46 13.47 7.06 -0.67
C GLY A 46 12.83 6.96 -2.05
N VAL A 47 11.53 7.22 -2.17
CA VAL A 47 10.74 7.07 -3.41
C VAL A 47 9.93 8.33 -3.70
N LYS A 48 9.64 8.56 -4.97
CA LYS A 48 8.64 9.55 -5.38
C LYS A 48 7.25 8.95 -5.30
N ILE A 49 6.33 9.65 -4.64
CA ILE A 49 4.94 9.19 -4.51
C ILE A 49 4.14 9.78 -5.68
N PRO A 50 3.56 8.94 -6.56
CA PRO A 50 2.75 9.43 -7.66
C PRO A 50 1.52 10.20 -7.16
N ALA A 51 1.06 11.19 -7.93
CA ALA A 51 -0.24 11.80 -7.70
C ALA A 51 -1.33 10.73 -7.71
N GLY A 52 -2.24 10.84 -6.76
CA GLY A 52 -3.27 9.83 -6.59
C GLY A 52 -4.00 9.94 -5.26
N LYS A 53 -5.00 9.07 -5.11
CA LYS A 53 -5.73 8.88 -3.86
C LYS A 53 -5.34 7.55 -3.25
N TYR A 54 -5.02 7.58 -1.98
CA TYR A 54 -4.53 6.44 -1.21
C TYR A 54 -5.30 6.34 0.10
N TRP A 55 -5.32 5.15 0.67
CA TRP A 55 -5.76 4.90 2.03
C TRP A 55 -4.62 4.33 2.86
N CYS A 56 -4.64 4.59 4.16
CA CYS A 56 -3.62 4.13 5.09
C CYS A 56 -4.24 3.84 6.46
N ASP A 57 -3.99 2.66 6.99
CA ASP A 57 -4.43 2.22 8.30
C ASP A 57 -3.39 2.57 9.37
N SER A 58 -3.69 3.53 10.23
CA SER A 58 -2.76 3.99 11.28
C SER A 58 -2.56 3.00 12.43
N LYS A 59 -3.28 1.87 12.47
CA LYS A 59 -3.03 0.80 13.46
C LYS A 59 -1.97 -0.18 12.99
N SER A 60 -2.05 -0.58 11.73
CA SER A 60 -1.20 -1.63 11.14
C SER A 60 -0.09 -1.08 10.25
N GLY A 61 -0.29 0.13 9.69
CA GLY A 61 0.53 0.67 8.61
C GLY A 61 0.15 0.16 7.22
N LEU A 62 -0.89 -0.67 7.09
CA LEU A 62 -1.37 -1.17 5.80
C LEU A 62 -1.88 -0.02 4.94
N TRP A 63 -1.50 0.03 3.67
CA TRP A 63 -1.92 1.08 2.75
C TRP A 63 -2.24 0.52 1.37
N GLY A 64 -2.97 1.30 0.57
CA GLY A 64 -3.30 0.98 -0.81
C GLY A 64 -3.80 2.18 -1.58
N VAL A 65 -4.07 1.99 -2.87
CA VAL A 65 -4.76 2.99 -3.70
C VAL A 65 -6.24 3.01 -3.31
N GLN A 66 -6.86 4.18 -3.30
CA GLN A 66 -8.30 4.33 -3.03
C GLN A 66 -9.13 3.43 -3.94
N GLY A 67 -10.02 2.63 -3.36
CA GLY A 67 -10.84 1.64 -4.06
C GLY A 67 -10.12 0.33 -4.39
N GLY A 68 -8.84 0.20 -4.03
CA GLY A 68 -8.02 -1.00 -4.24
C GLY A 68 -7.79 -1.80 -2.96
N ALA A 69 -7.31 -3.04 -3.15
CA ALA A 69 -6.80 -3.89 -2.09
C ALA A 69 -5.53 -3.29 -1.45
N ALA A 70 -5.03 -3.94 -0.40
CA ALA A 70 -3.74 -3.57 0.18
C ALA A 70 -2.65 -3.61 -0.89
N ALA A 71 -1.77 -2.60 -0.90
CA ALA A 71 -0.58 -2.53 -1.74
C ALA A 71 0.70 -2.77 -0.93
N GLY A 72 0.65 -2.52 0.38
CA GLY A 72 1.73 -2.88 1.26
C GLY A 72 1.62 -2.23 2.62
N PHE A 73 2.76 -2.08 3.29
CA PHE A 73 2.86 -1.52 4.62
C PHE A 73 3.82 -0.34 4.65
N MET A 74 3.54 0.58 5.56
CA MET A 74 4.36 1.72 5.91
C MET A 74 4.35 1.89 7.44
N GLN A 75 5.13 2.81 7.99
CA GLN A 75 5.13 3.01 9.43
C GLN A 75 3.78 3.64 9.83
N PRO A 76 3.06 3.12 10.83
CA PRO A 76 1.69 3.57 11.11
C PRO A 76 1.59 5.08 11.44
N LYS A 77 2.64 5.65 12.03
CA LYS A 77 2.75 7.10 12.31
C LYS A 77 2.75 7.98 11.05
N HIS A 78 3.00 7.40 9.88
CA HIS A 78 3.01 8.09 8.59
C HIS A 78 1.65 8.02 7.88
N CYS A 79 0.68 7.27 8.42
CA CYS A 79 -0.70 7.36 7.98
C CYS A 79 -1.32 8.68 8.44
N ILE A 80 -1.87 9.44 7.50
CA ILE A 80 -2.48 10.75 7.74
C ILE A 80 -3.99 10.63 7.55
N GLY A 81 -4.78 11.29 8.39
CA GLY A 81 -6.25 11.25 8.32
C GLY A 81 -6.87 9.99 8.95
N LYS A 82 -8.19 9.84 8.78
CA LYS A 82 -8.97 8.73 9.34
C LYS A 82 -9.29 7.72 8.25
N LEU A 83 -8.94 6.45 8.47
CA LEU A 83 -9.28 5.38 7.53
C LEU A 83 -10.80 5.26 7.36
N SER A 84 -11.25 5.35 6.12
CA SER A 84 -12.65 5.14 5.74
C SER A 84 -12.99 3.65 5.71
N PRO A 85 -14.16 3.21 6.21
CA PRO A 85 -14.61 1.83 6.04
C PRO A 85 -14.73 1.41 4.56
N GLN A 86 -15.00 2.37 3.66
CA GLN A 86 -15.15 2.16 2.22
C GLN A 86 -13.85 2.40 1.44
N ALA A 87 -12.71 2.59 2.12
CA ALA A 87 -11.44 2.94 1.50
C ALA A 87 -11.00 2.00 0.35
N SER A 88 -11.36 0.72 0.42
CA SER A 88 -11.04 -0.30 -0.60
C SER A 88 -12.22 -0.69 -1.49
N ASN A 89 -13.35 -0.01 -1.39
CA ASN A 89 -14.60 -0.41 -2.07
C ASN A 89 -14.94 -1.89 -1.83
N GLY A 90 -14.72 -2.36 -0.60
CA GLY A 90 -14.84 -3.77 -0.23
C GLY A 90 -16.28 -4.26 -0.23
N ASN A 91 -16.44 -5.57 -0.45
CA ASN A 91 -17.73 -6.25 -0.51
C ASN A 91 -17.73 -7.63 0.17
N SER A 92 -16.66 -7.98 0.91
CA SER A 92 -16.50 -9.32 1.51
C SER A 92 -17.30 -9.54 2.80
N GLY A 93 -17.66 -8.45 3.49
CA GLY A 93 -18.17 -8.50 4.86
C GLY A 93 -17.08 -8.76 5.91
N VAL A 94 -15.81 -8.82 5.49
CA VAL A 94 -14.63 -8.91 6.35
C VAL A 94 -14.06 -7.51 6.55
N PHE A 95 -14.00 -7.08 7.80
CA PHE A 95 -13.49 -5.79 8.21
C PHE A 95 -12.17 -5.95 8.93
N ILE A 96 -11.13 -5.25 8.48
CA ILE A 96 -9.84 -5.20 9.16
C ILE A 96 -9.61 -3.77 9.63
N ASN A 97 -9.50 -3.60 10.95
CA ASN A 97 -9.36 -2.30 11.60
C ASN A 97 -10.45 -1.29 11.19
N GLY A 98 -11.64 -1.80 10.83
CA GLY A 98 -12.79 -0.99 10.41
C GLY A 98 -12.90 -0.75 8.90
N ARG A 99 -11.90 -1.14 8.08
CA ARG A 99 -11.99 -1.11 6.61
C ARG A 99 -12.57 -2.41 6.08
N GLN A 100 -13.58 -2.31 5.21
CA GLN A 100 -14.11 -3.46 4.50
C GLN A 100 -13.15 -3.87 3.38
N THR A 101 -12.78 -5.14 3.36
CA THR A 101 -11.90 -5.72 2.36
C THR A 101 -12.69 -6.17 1.12
N GLY A 102 -12.00 -6.31 -0.02
CA GLY A 102 -12.55 -7.03 -1.17
C GLY A 102 -12.59 -8.55 -0.92
N ILE A 103 -13.36 -9.29 -1.72
CA ILE A 103 -13.44 -10.76 -1.60
C ILE A 103 -12.06 -11.42 -1.72
N GLN A 104 -11.24 -11.01 -2.69
CA GLN A 104 -9.91 -11.62 -2.89
C GLN A 104 -8.97 -11.40 -1.70
N GLU A 105 -8.97 -10.18 -1.16
CA GLU A 105 -8.19 -9.85 0.04
C GLU A 105 -8.68 -10.67 1.25
N ALA A 106 -10.00 -10.81 1.43
CA ALA A 106 -10.56 -11.62 2.51
C ALA A 106 -10.16 -13.10 2.40
N VAL A 107 -10.18 -13.68 1.19
CA VAL A 107 -9.71 -15.06 0.95
C VAL A 107 -8.23 -15.20 1.32
N TRP A 108 -7.41 -14.20 0.98
CA TRP A 108 -6.01 -14.20 1.36
C TRP A 108 -5.82 -14.21 2.89
N TRP A 109 -6.50 -13.32 3.62
CA TRP A 109 -6.46 -13.29 5.08
C TRP A 109 -6.94 -14.60 5.71
N ALA A 110 -7.96 -15.22 5.13
CA ALA A 110 -8.51 -16.49 5.60
C ALA A 110 -7.55 -17.66 5.37
N SER A 111 -6.81 -17.66 4.26
CA SER A 111 -5.81 -18.69 3.96
C SER A 111 -4.70 -18.75 5.02
N LEU A 112 -4.32 -17.61 5.60
CA LEU A 112 -3.38 -17.56 6.73
C LEU A 112 -3.93 -18.27 7.97
N LEU A 113 -5.25 -18.26 8.15
CA LEU A 113 -5.95 -18.92 9.25
C LEU A 113 -6.29 -20.39 8.98
N GLY A 114 -5.97 -20.91 7.79
CA GLY A 114 -6.33 -22.27 7.39
C GLY A 114 -7.84 -22.51 7.26
N SER A 115 -8.64 -21.45 7.04
CA SER A 115 -10.11 -21.55 6.95
C SER A 115 -10.67 -20.62 5.86
N ALA A 116 -11.94 -20.81 5.48
CA ALA A 116 -12.64 -19.93 4.54
C ALA A 116 -12.83 -18.52 5.13
N PRO A 117 -12.95 -17.45 4.31
CA PRO A 117 -13.17 -16.10 4.83
C PRO A 117 -14.46 -16.05 5.63
N ILE A 118 -14.32 -15.71 6.91
CA ILE A 118 -15.43 -15.56 7.84
C ILE A 118 -15.77 -14.07 7.88
N PRO A 119 -16.99 -13.66 7.47
CA PRO A 119 -17.45 -12.29 7.68
C PRO A 119 -17.36 -11.90 9.15
N GLY A 120 -16.81 -10.72 9.44
CA GLY A 120 -16.52 -10.34 10.82
C GLY A 120 -15.60 -9.12 10.93
N GLN A 121 -15.32 -8.76 12.18
CA GLN A 121 -14.39 -7.68 12.51
C GLN A 121 -13.09 -8.26 13.06
N TYR A 122 -11.99 -7.83 12.47
CA TYR A 122 -10.64 -8.28 12.78
C TYR A 122 -9.73 -7.09 13.08
N ALA A 123 -8.72 -7.34 13.90
CA ALA A 123 -7.68 -6.39 14.21
C ALA A 123 -6.35 -6.83 13.59
N LEU A 124 -5.60 -5.86 13.07
CA LEU A 124 -4.22 -6.03 12.64
C LEU A 124 -3.38 -4.96 13.32
N ASP A 125 -2.34 -5.35 14.05
CA ASP A 125 -1.43 -4.38 14.66
C ASP A 125 -0.19 -4.10 13.79
N ALA A 126 0.62 -3.13 14.21
CA ALA A 126 1.86 -2.74 13.54
C ALA A 126 2.94 -3.85 13.56
N TYR A 127 2.81 -4.85 14.43
CA TYR A 127 3.73 -5.98 14.53
C TYR A 127 3.32 -7.14 13.60
N GLY A 128 2.23 -6.98 12.85
CA GLY A 128 1.68 -8.02 11.98
C GLY A 128 0.89 -9.09 12.72
N THR A 129 0.44 -8.82 13.95
CA THR A 129 -0.49 -9.70 14.66
C THR A 129 -1.89 -9.47 14.14
N PHE A 130 -2.45 -10.48 13.48
CA PHE A 130 -3.83 -10.52 13.05
C PHE A 130 -4.67 -11.29 14.07
N SER A 131 -5.72 -10.66 14.59
CA SER A 131 -6.55 -11.22 15.66
C SER A 131 -8.04 -10.99 15.43
N GLY A 132 -8.84 -11.83 16.06
CA GLY A 132 -10.28 -11.75 16.01
C GLY A 132 -10.94 -12.89 16.77
N VAL A 133 -12.24 -13.03 16.57
CA VAL A 133 -13.01 -14.15 17.11
C VAL A 133 -13.44 -15.04 15.95
N ASN A 134 -13.22 -16.34 16.05
CA ASN A 134 -13.73 -17.29 15.08
C ASN A 134 -15.27 -17.30 15.17
N ALA A 135 -15.97 -16.94 14.09
CA ALA A 135 -17.43 -16.82 14.15
C ALA A 135 -18.17 -18.16 14.32
N TYR A 136 -17.51 -19.30 14.04
CA TYR A 136 -18.11 -20.63 14.23
C TYR A 136 -17.90 -21.16 15.64
N THR A 137 -16.71 -20.96 16.22
CA THR A 137 -16.37 -21.52 17.55
C THR A 137 -16.52 -20.52 18.68
N GLY A 138 -16.58 -19.22 18.38
CA GLY A 138 -16.55 -18.13 19.38
C GLY A 138 -15.19 -17.96 20.07
N ILE A 139 -14.17 -18.73 19.67
CA ILE A 139 -12.85 -18.71 20.31
C ILE A 139 -12.01 -17.55 19.73
N PRO A 140 -11.39 -16.71 20.58
CA PRO A 140 -10.46 -15.70 20.12
C PRO A 140 -9.18 -16.33 19.57
N PHE A 141 -8.61 -15.72 18.53
CA PHE A 141 -7.34 -16.13 17.94
C PHE A 141 -6.43 -14.92 17.75
N ALA A 142 -5.13 -15.18 17.71
CA ALA A 142 -4.11 -14.23 17.28
C ALA A 142 -3.01 -14.99 16.54
N ILE A 143 -2.64 -14.51 15.35
CA ILE A 143 -1.58 -15.09 14.53
C ILE A 143 -0.65 -13.99 14.05
N ASN A 144 0.66 -14.23 14.06
CA ASN A 144 1.59 -13.34 13.39
C ASN A 144 1.64 -13.67 11.90
N VAL A 145 1.22 -12.73 11.07
CA VAL A 145 1.07 -12.87 9.61
C VAL A 145 2.40 -13.11 8.93
N VAL A 146 3.47 -12.54 9.46
CA VAL A 146 4.85 -12.71 8.98
C VAL A 146 5.30 -14.14 9.18
N GLN A 147 5.14 -14.63 10.40
CA GLN A 147 5.49 -16.00 10.77
C GLN A 147 4.63 -17.03 10.01
N ALA A 148 3.35 -16.74 9.82
CA ALA A 148 2.45 -17.59 9.04
C ALA A 148 2.89 -17.65 7.56
N ALA A 149 3.19 -16.52 6.93
CA ALA A 149 3.69 -16.50 5.56
C ALA A 149 5.03 -17.25 5.40
N GLN A 150 5.91 -17.18 6.41
CA GLN A 150 7.17 -17.93 6.44
C GLN A 150 6.95 -19.45 6.57
N SER A 151 5.94 -19.91 7.32
CA SER A 151 5.66 -21.35 7.46
C SER A 151 5.03 -21.95 6.20
N TYR A 152 4.23 -21.19 5.45
CA TYR A 152 3.72 -21.59 4.13
C TYR A 152 4.82 -21.69 3.04
N GLY A 153 6.01 -21.10 3.26
CA GLY A 153 7.16 -21.19 2.36
C GLY A 153 8.05 -22.42 2.54
N LYS A 154 7.72 -23.37 3.43
CA LYS A 154 8.56 -24.54 3.76
C LYS A 154 8.49 -25.67 2.72
N GLY A 155 9.02 -25.39 1.52
CA GLY A 155 9.26 -26.38 0.47
C GLY A 155 10.59 -26.22 -0.28
N GLY A 156 11.52 -25.37 0.17
CA GLY A 156 12.82 -25.17 -0.49
C GLY A 156 13.90 -24.73 0.49
N GLY A 157 15.06 -25.39 0.45
CA GLY A 157 16.15 -25.22 1.40
C GLY A 157 16.75 -23.82 1.48
N TRP A 158 17.30 -23.54 2.66
CA TRP A 158 18.01 -22.32 3.03
C TRP A 158 19.26 -22.13 2.17
N SER A 159 19.37 -21.00 1.49
CA SER A 159 20.67 -20.49 1.04
C SER A 159 20.82 -19.04 1.48
N GLN A 160 21.92 -18.75 2.18
CA GLN A 160 22.29 -17.41 2.61
C GLN A 160 22.53 -16.52 1.38
N GLY A 161 21.69 -15.52 1.18
CA GLY A 161 21.82 -14.55 0.09
C GLY A 161 20.44 -14.21 -0.46
N GLY A 162 19.97 -12.99 -0.18
CA GLY A 162 18.58 -12.56 -0.37
C GLY A 162 17.85 -13.16 -1.56
N SER A 163 16.84 -13.98 -1.29
CA SER A 163 15.94 -14.54 -2.30
C SER A 163 14.51 -14.58 -1.76
N ILE A 164 13.60 -13.95 -2.50
CA ILE A 164 12.16 -13.89 -2.23
C ILE A 164 11.56 -15.28 -2.49
N HIS A 165 10.92 -15.90 -1.50
CA HIS A 165 10.25 -17.20 -1.67
C HIS A 165 8.76 -17.03 -1.95
N ARG A 166 8.32 -17.17 -3.21
CA ARG A 166 6.90 -17.14 -3.59
C ARG A 166 6.29 -18.55 -3.68
N SER A 167 5.22 -18.79 -2.92
CA SER A 167 4.35 -19.96 -3.10
C SER A 167 3.57 -19.83 -4.41
N PHE A 168 3.68 -20.81 -5.29
CA PHE A 168 2.90 -20.88 -6.52
C PHE A 168 1.40 -21.14 -6.27
N ALA A 169 1.04 -21.71 -5.12
CA ALA A 169 -0.34 -22.03 -4.77
C ALA A 169 -1.12 -20.80 -4.26
N THR A 170 -0.43 -19.85 -3.64
CA THR A 170 -1.06 -18.69 -2.98
C THR A 170 -0.55 -17.34 -3.50
N GLY A 171 0.50 -17.33 -4.32
CA GLY A 171 1.20 -16.11 -4.75
C GLY A 171 2.06 -15.45 -3.67
N ILE A 172 2.15 -16.07 -2.48
CA ILE A 172 2.76 -15.47 -1.28
C ILE A 172 4.28 -15.65 -1.28
N GLY A 173 4.97 -14.54 -1.48
CA GLY A 173 6.36 -14.23 -1.19
C GLY A 173 6.64 -14.02 0.30
N SER A 174 7.74 -14.50 0.83
CA SER A 174 8.34 -13.89 2.03
C SER A 174 9.87 -13.89 1.94
N GLY A 175 10.53 -12.99 2.65
CA GLY A 175 11.98 -12.87 2.66
C GLY A 175 12.49 -12.04 3.83
N SER A 176 13.80 -12.07 4.02
CA SER A 176 14.48 -11.26 5.04
C SER A 176 15.81 -10.76 4.51
N GLN A 177 16.10 -9.45 4.66
CA GLN A 177 17.37 -8.85 4.25
C GLN A 177 17.74 -7.70 5.20
N GLY A 178 18.95 -7.70 5.76
CA GLY A 178 19.47 -6.57 6.55
C GLY A 178 18.69 -6.23 7.83
N GLY A 179 17.98 -7.20 8.43
CA GLY A 179 17.12 -6.97 9.60
C GLY A 179 15.65 -6.67 9.26
N CYS A 180 15.34 -6.49 7.97
CA CYS A 180 13.98 -6.37 7.46
C CYS A 180 13.37 -7.73 7.14
N ASN A 181 12.21 -8.04 7.72
CA ASN A 181 11.38 -9.18 7.30
C ASN A 181 10.24 -8.67 6.41
N TYR A 182 9.94 -9.33 5.30
CA TYR A 182 8.83 -8.92 4.44
C TYR A 182 7.99 -10.11 3.96
N VAL A 183 6.71 -9.84 3.71
CA VAL A 183 5.73 -10.76 3.09
C VAL A 183 5.17 -10.06 1.87
N ILE A 184 5.07 -10.73 0.74
CA ILE A 184 4.61 -10.13 -0.53
C ILE A 184 3.51 -11.03 -1.10
N GLY A 185 2.32 -10.52 -1.36
CA GLY A 185 1.29 -11.23 -2.10
C GLY A 185 1.41 -11.03 -3.62
N SER A 186 0.32 -11.34 -4.33
CA SER A 186 0.14 -10.94 -5.72
C SER A 186 0.06 -9.42 -5.91
N ASP A 187 -0.42 -8.72 -4.89
CA ASP A 187 -0.88 -7.34 -4.95
C ASP A 187 -0.48 -6.48 -3.73
N PHE A 188 0.10 -7.06 -2.67
CA PHE A 188 0.53 -6.32 -1.48
C PHE A 188 1.95 -6.69 -1.02
N SER A 189 2.60 -5.85 -0.20
CA SER A 189 3.84 -6.22 0.52
C SER A 189 3.92 -5.69 1.96
N TYR A 190 4.05 -6.57 2.95
CA TYR A 190 4.47 -6.30 4.33
C TYR A 190 5.97 -6.15 4.45
N SER A 191 6.41 -5.19 5.27
CA SER A 191 7.78 -5.09 5.78
C SER A 191 7.68 -4.83 7.29
N GLY A 192 8.33 -5.68 8.08
CA GLY A 192 8.28 -5.65 9.54
C GLY A 192 9.23 -4.64 10.15
N PRO A 193 9.17 -4.46 11.48
CA PRO A 193 10.00 -3.49 12.20
C PRO A 193 11.50 -3.76 11.97
N GLY A 194 12.26 -2.70 11.66
CA GLY A 194 13.65 -2.81 11.20
C GLY A 194 13.83 -2.36 9.74
N CYS A 195 12.71 -2.10 9.08
CA CYS A 195 12.55 -1.25 7.90
C CYS A 195 11.97 0.12 8.32
#